data_AF-A0A8D2MW67-F1
#
_entry.id   AF-A0A8D2MW67-F1
#
_cell.length_a   1.000
_cell.length_b   1.000
_cell.length_c   1.000
_cell.angle_alpha   90.00
_cell.angle_beta   90.00
_cell.angle_gamma   90.00
#
_symmetry.space_group_name_H-M   'P 1'
#
loop_
_entity.id
_entity.type
_entity.pdbx_description
1 polymer ?
#
loop_
_entity_poly.entity_id
_entity_poly.type
_entity_poly.pdbx_seq_one_letter_code
_entity_poly.pdbx_strand_id
1 'polypeptide(L)'
;VGKDLKFHLIPPSRQDQGRLPLDQVLGELLGLVHYMEGLRLISTVELVAPTSDENVTVTDTELSGVPVRLFLPQRAPGGLRRAVLFFHGGGWCLGDAGMHGYDLMSRRISNELNAVVVSVNYRLAPPHRFPAQFEDVYSVTKFFLQDKVLSQYGVDPARVCVAGDSAGGNLAAAVAQQSARCCCSLEKLFGL
;
A
#
# COMPACT_ATOMS: atom_id res chain seq x y z
N VAL A 1 -0.59 -29.63 44.22
CA VAL A 1 0.19 -28.80 45.18
C VAL A 1 1.34 -28.19 44.39
N GLY A 2 1.19 -27.06 43.68
CA GLY A 2 0.80 -25.76 44.20
C GLY A 2 2.02 -25.08 44.81
N LYS A 3 2.91 -24.52 43.97
CA LYS A 3 3.95 -23.57 44.41
C LYS A 3 3.90 -22.33 43.53
N ASP A 4 3.33 -21.28 44.10
CA ASP A 4 3.19 -19.94 43.55
C ASP A 4 4.57 -19.27 43.40
N LEU A 5 4.95 -18.99 42.15
CA LEU A 5 6.01 -18.02 41.84
C LEU A 5 5.35 -16.64 41.69
N LYS A 6 5.44 -15.83 42.74
CA LYS A 6 5.06 -14.40 42.71
C LYS A 6 6.13 -13.63 41.94
N PHE A 7 5.82 -13.24 40.71
CA PHE A 7 6.59 -12.23 39.98
C PHE A 7 6.22 -10.84 40.52
N HIS A 8 7.18 -10.19 41.18
CA HIS A 8 7.08 -8.79 41.61
C HIS A 8 7.32 -7.92 40.37
N LEU A 9 6.25 -7.36 39.81
CA LEU A 9 6.35 -6.39 38.71
C LEU A 9 6.84 -5.05 39.26
N ILE A 10 8.03 -4.64 38.81
CA ILE A 10 8.56 -3.30 38.97
C ILE A 10 7.68 -2.36 38.12
N PRO A 11 7.10 -1.27 38.66
CA PRO A 11 6.32 -0.35 37.86
C PRO A 11 7.24 0.43 36.92
N PRO A 12 6.87 0.66 35.65
CA PRO A 12 7.69 1.43 34.74
C PRO A 12 7.72 2.89 35.18
N SER A 13 8.93 3.42 35.30
CA SER A 13 9.20 4.83 35.58
C SER A 13 8.73 5.72 34.43
N ARG A 14 7.99 6.78 34.78
CA ARG A 14 7.62 7.90 33.91
C ARG A 14 8.87 8.53 33.30
N GLN A 15 9.01 8.47 31.97
CA GLN A 15 9.61 9.54 31.16
C GLN A 15 9.22 9.38 29.69
N ASP A 16 8.12 10.07 29.37
CA ASP A 16 7.74 10.77 28.15
C ASP A 16 8.61 10.62 26.88
N GLN A 17 8.02 10.02 25.83
CA GLN A 17 8.37 10.30 24.43
C GLN A 17 7.10 10.34 23.55
N GLY A 18 6.65 11.55 23.22
CA GLY A 18 6.22 11.89 21.85
C GLY A 18 4.72 11.87 21.51
N ARG A 19 3.89 12.62 22.25
CA ARG A 19 2.48 13.03 22.00
C ARG A 19 1.40 11.93 21.90
N LEU A 20 0.55 11.89 22.92
CA LEU A 20 -0.93 11.85 22.84
C LEU A 20 -1.46 12.37 24.20
N PRO A 21 -2.09 13.56 24.31
CA PRO A 21 -3.55 13.55 24.50
C PRO A 21 -4.30 14.88 24.26
N LEU A 22 -5.62 14.80 24.04
CA LEU A 22 -6.65 15.58 24.76
C LEU A 22 -8.00 15.00 24.32
N ASP A 23 -8.45 13.84 24.82
CA ASP A 23 -8.49 13.44 26.25
C ASP A 23 -8.59 11.89 26.53
N GLN A 24 -8.34 10.90 25.68
CA GLN A 24 -7.23 10.71 24.74
C GLN A 24 -7.65 10.45 23.28
N VAL A 25 -8.95 10.36 23.02
CA VAL A 25 -9.62 10.41 21.70
C VAL A 25 -10.95 11.21 21.82
N LEU A 26 -11.23 11.94 22.91
CA LEU A 26 -12.56 12.43 23.36
C LEU A 26 -13.37 11.44 24.24
N GLY A 27 -12.78 10.26 24.50
CA GLY A 27 -13.28 9.21 25.40
C GLY A 27 -13.85 8.01 24.65
N GLU A 28 -13.09 7.32 23.78
CA GLU A 28 -13.72 6.57 22.65
C GLU A 28 -14.75 7.48 21.90
N LEU A 29 -14.33 8.76 21.79
CA LEU A 29 -15.05 10.03 21.63
C LEU A 29 -16.17 10.41 22.63
N LEU A 30 -16.81 9.46 23.35
CA LEU A 30 -17.65 9.58 24.58
C LEU A 30 -18.27 8.19 24.98
N GLY A 31 -17.73 7.07 24.46
CA GLY A 31 -18.24 5.68 24.60
C GLY A 31 -19.04 5.14 23.40
N LEU A 32 -18.94 5.78 22.23
CA LEU A 32 -19.81 5.50 21.07
C LEU A 32 -19.08 4.86 19.87
N VAL A 33 -17.75 4.98 19.77
CA VAL A 33 -16.97 4.43 18.65
C VAL A 33 -15.67 3.79 19.12
N HIS A 34 -15.50 2.51 18.77
CA HIS A 34 -14.28 1.74 19.03
C HIS A 34 -13.06 2.46 18.42
N TYR A 35 -11.92 2.50 19.10
CA TYR A 35 -10.70 3.24 18.70
C TYR A 35 -10.34 3.11 17.21
N MET A 36 -10.45 1.88 16.68
CA MET A 36 -10.14 1.61 15.28
C MET A 36 -11.13 2.22 14.29
N GLU A 37 -12.40 2.35 14.67
CA GLU A 37 -13.41 3.07 13.89
C GLU A 37 -13.13 4.58 13.89
N GLY A 38 -12.66 5.13 15.02
CA GLY A 38 -12.21 6.51 15.09
C GLY A 38 -11.04 6.80 14.15
N LEU A 39 -10.02 5.93 14.14
CA LEU A 39 -8.89 6.06 13.22
C LEU A 39 -9.30 5.92 11.75
N ARG A 40 -10.21 4.98 11.43
CA ARG A 40 -10.78 4.83 10.08
C ARG A 40 -11.48 6.11 9.63
N LEU A 41 -12.29 6.70 10.50
CA LEU A 41 -13.02 7.93 10.18
C LEU A 41 -12.05 9.08 9.88
N ILE A 42 -11.01 9.27 10.69
CA ILE A 42 -9.98 10.28 10.44
C ILE A 42 -9.31 10.04 9.08
N SER A 43 -8.94 8.79 8.76
CA SER A 43 -8.36 8.45 7.46
C SER A 43 -9.29 8.77 6.28
N THR A 44 -10.61 8.64 6.44
CA THR A 44 -11.57 8.99 5.36
C THR A 44 -11.64 10.49 5.08
N VAL A 45 -11.39 11.35 6.08
CA VAL A 45 -11.36 12.81 5.89
C VAL A 45 -10.17 13.24 5.02
N GLU A 46 -9.12 12.42 4.96
CA GLU A 46 -7.94 12.67 4.13
C GLU A 46 -8.11 12.21 2.67
N LEU A 47 -9.24 11.59 2.31
CA LEU A 47 -9.45 11.10 0.94
C LEU A 47 -9.62 12.26 -0.04
N VAL A 48 -8.87 12.19 -1.13
CA VAL A 48 -8.98 13.12 -2.25
C VAL A 48 -9.51 12.42 -3.49
N ALA A 49 -10.30 13.14 -4.29
CA ALA A 49 -10.76 12.64 -5.59
C ALA A 49 -9.57 12.42 -6.55
N PRO A 50 -9.68 11.51 -7.53
CA PRO A 50 -8.65 11.27 -8.54
C PRO A 50 -8.61 12.43 -9.56
N THR A 51 -8.13 13.59 -9.14
CA THR A 51 -8.10 14.79 -9.98
C THR A 51 -6.82 14.81 -10.82
N SER A 52 -6.95 14.91 -12.14
CA SER A 52 -5.78 15.05 -13.03
C SER A 52 -5.26 16.49 -13.05
N ASP A 53 -3.97 16.65 -13.30
CA ASP A 53 -3.30 17.95 -13.48
C ASP A 53 -2.46 17.95 -14.77
N GLU A 54 -1.75 19.05 -15.05
CA GLU A 54 -0.95 19.21 -16.27
C GLU A 54 0.24 18.24 -16.36
N ASN A 55 0.65 17.62 -15.24
CA ASN A 55 1.80 16.74 -15.17
C ASN A 55 1.38 15.26 -15.10
N VAL A 56 0.26 14.96 -14.44
CA VAL A 56 -0.17 13.59 -14.13
C VAL A 56 -1.67 13.40 -14.36
N THR A 57 -2.03 12.42 -15.20
CA THR A 57 -3.40 11.89 -15.24
C THR A 57 -3.59 10.94 -14.06
N VAL A 58 -4.63 11.19 -13.27
CA VAL A 58 -5.00 10.34 -12.13
C VAL A 58 -6.36 9.70 -12.40
N THR A 59 -6.48 8.40 -12.20
CA THR A 59 -7.71 7.65 -12.48
C THR A 59 -7.88 6.50 -11.51
N ASP A 60 -9.08 6.37 -10.95
CA ASP A 60 -9.47 5.19 -10.17
C ASP A 60 -10.01 4.12 -11.12
N THR A 61 -9.51 2.89 -10.99
CA THR A 61 -9.91 1.74 -11.81
C THR A 61 -9.71 0.44 -11.05
N GLU A 62 -9.88 -0.70 -11.71
CA GLU A 62 -9.62 -2.02 -11.14
C GLU A 62 -8.62 -2.79 -11.99
N LEU A 63 -7.67 -3.45 -11.34
CA LEU A 63 -6.75 -4.40 -11.95
C LEU A 63 -6.94 -5.76 -11.28
N SER A 64 -7.24 -6.79 -12.08
CA SER A 64 -7.55 -8.13 -11.55
C SER A 64 -8.69 -8.14 -10.50
N GLY A 65 -9.66 -7.22 -10.60
CA GLY A 65 -10.76 -7.10 -9.64
C GLY A 65 -10.39 -6.43 -8.30
N VAL A 66 -9.19 -5.86 -8.20
CA VAL A 66 -8.72 -5.09 -7.05
C VAL A 66 -8.73 -3.60 -7.43
N PRO A 67 -9.37 -2.73 -6.62
CA PRO A 67 -9.33 -1.29 -6.86
C PRO A 67 -7.91 -0.74 -6.79
N VAL A 68 -7.58 0.16 -7.71
CA VAL A 68 -6.29 0.86 -7.76
C VAL A 68 -6.51 2.31 -8.15
N ARG A 69 -5.62 3.18 -7.69
CA ARG A 69 -5.44 4.52 -8.25
C ARG A 69 -4.22 4.53 -9.15
N LEU A 70 -4.42 4.86 -10.41
CA LEU A 70 -3.37 4.99 -11.42
C LEU A 70 -2.93 6.43 -11.55
N PHE A 71 -1.61 6.62 -11.61
CA PHE A 71 -0.98 7.90 -11.90
C PHE A 71 -0.12 7.71 -13.16
N LEU A 72 -0.50 8.39 -14.23
CA LEU A 72 0.16 8.33 -15.53
C LEU A 72 0.80 9.69 -15.84
N PRO A 73 2.14 9.78 -15.96
CA PRO A 73 2.78 11.04 -16.29
C PRO A 73 2.46 11.44 -17.74
N GLN A 74 2.10 12.71 -17.93
CA GLN A 74 1.81 13.30 -19.24
C GLN A 74 3.05 13.36 -20.13
N ARG A 75 4.23 13.48 -19.51
CA ARG A 75 5.50 13.42 -20.23
C ARG A 75 5.66 12.02 -20.81
N ALA A 76 5.89 11.95 -22.13
CA ALA A 76 6.35 10.74 -22.80
C ALA A 76 7.71 11.06 -23.44
N PRO A 77 8.81 11.12 -22.68
CA PRO A 77 10.13 11.26 -23.28
C PRO A 77 10.33 10.04 -24.20
N GLY A 78 10.64 10.25 -25.48
CA GLY A 78 10.51 9.28 -26.59
C GLY A 78 11.02 7.85 -26.33
N GLY A 79 10.25 7.06 -25.59
CA GLY A 79 10.62 5.73 -25.11
C GLY A 79 9.62 5.20 -24.05
N LEU A 80 9.80 3.94 -23.67
CA LEU A 80 8.97 3.29 -22.65
C LEU A 80 9.20 3.91 -21.25
N ARG A 81 8.15 3.94 -20.44
CA ARG A 81 8.12 4.46 -19.06
C ARG A 81 8.58 3.41 -18.05
N ARG A 82 8.90 3.87 -16.85
CA ARG A 82 9.05 3.00 -15.67
C ARG A 82 7.68 2.69 -15.08
N ALA A 83 7.60 1.73 -14.16
CA ALA A 83 6.40 1.57 -13.33
C ALA A 83 6.75 1.29 -11.87
N VAL A 84 5.88 1.79 -10.97
CA VAL A 84 5.95 1.56 -9.53
C VAL A 84 4.60 1.06 -9.07
N LEU A 85 4.55 -0.16 -8.54
CA LEU A 85 3.39 -0.65 -7.81
C LEU A 85 3.57 -0.29 -6.33
N PHE A 86 2.72 0.60 -5.83
CA PHE A 86 2.82 1.14 -4.48
C PHE A 86 1.77 0.53 -3.56
N PHE A 87 2.19 0.05 -2.40
CA PHE A 87 1.35 -0.53 -1.36
C PHE A 87 1.39 0.36 -0.13
N HIS A 88 0.25 0.95 0.23
CA HIS A 88 0.16 1.86 1.36
C HIS A 88 0.37 1.15 2.71
N GLY A 89 0.79 1.88 3.72
CA GLY A 89 0.88 1.47 5.12
C GLY A 89 -0.49 1.41 5.83
N GLY A 90 -0.49 1.48 7.16
CA GLY A 90 -1.71 1.45 7.97
C GLY A 90 -2.00 0.13 8.69
N GLY A 91 -0.97 -0.68 8.95
CA GLY A 91 -1.09 -1.89 9.77
C GLY A 91 -2.05 -2.95 9.21
N TRP A 92 -2.25 -2.96 7.88
CA TRP A 92 -3.24 -3.77 7.16
C TRP A 92 -4.70 -3.51 7.54
N CYS A 93 -4.96 -2.50 8.38
CA CYS A 93 -6.29 -2.15 8.89
C CYS A 93 -6.75 -0.77 8.40
N LEU A 94 -5.83 0.09 7.99
CA LEU A 94 -6.04 1.47 7.58
C LEU A 94 -5.32 1.73 6.25
N GLY A 95 -5.61 2.88 5.65
CA GLY A 95 -4.96 3.35 4.44
C GLY A 95 -5.86 3.24 3.21
N ASP A 96 -5.60 4.14 2.26
CA ASP A 96 -6.20 4.14 0.93
C ASP A 96 -5.24 4.89 -0.02
N ALA A 97 -5.16 4.44 -1.27
CA ALA A 97 -4.43 5.08 -2.35
C ALA A 97 -4.83 6.55 -2.57
N GLY A 98 -6.07 6.89 -2.23
CA GLY A 98 -6.61 8.23 -2.30
C GLY A 98 -6.42 9.08 -1.05
N MET A 99 -5.77 8.59 0.02
CA MET A 99 -5.40 9.47 1.13
C MET A 99 -4.39 10.51 0.64
N HIS A 100 -4.58 11.76 1.04
CA HIS A 100 -3.83 12.92 0.54
C HIS A 100 -2.30 12.71 0.53
N GLY A 101 -1.74 12.12 1.59
CA GLY A 101 -0.31 11.81 1.67
C GLY A 101 0.17 10.80 0.61
N TYR A 102 -0.59 9.73 0.39
CA TYR A 102 -0.28 8.71 -0.61
C TYR A 102 -0.52 9.20 -2.04
N ASP A 103 -1.57 10.00 -2.25
CA ASP A 103 -1.87 10.64 -3.54
C ASP A 103 -0.73 11.60 -3.94
N LEU A 104 -0.33 12.51 -3.03
CA LEU A 104 0.78 13.44 -3.28
C LEU A 104 2.11 12.72 -3.55
N MET A 105 2.41 11.68 -2.76
CA MET A 105 3.62 10.89 -2.96
C MET A 105 3.62 10.20 -4.33
N SER A 106 2.49 9.59 -4.72
CA SER A 106 2.34 8.89 -5.99
C SER A 106 2.45 9.83 -7.19
N ARG A 107 1.87 11.04 -7.09
CA ARG A 107 2.04 12.09 -8.10
C ARG A 107 3.51 12.50 -8.28
N ARG A 108 4.23 12.73 -7.17
CA ARG A 108 5.65 13.10 -7.22
C ARG A 108 6.49 12.00 -7.86
N ILE A 109 6.31 10.75 -7.44
CA ILE A 109 6.99 9.59 -8.03
C ILE A 109 6.69 9.51 -9.53
N SER A 110 5.41 9.63 -9.91
CA SER A 110 4.97 9.57 -11.30
C SER A 110 5.65 10.63 -12.16
N ASN A 111 5.60 11.89 -11.72
CA ASN A 111 6.13 13.03 -12.45
C ASN A 111 7.66 13.04 -12.52
N GLU A 112 8.34 12.91 -11.37
CA GLU A 112 9.81 13.04 -11.29
C GLU A 112 10.54 11.88 -11.95
N LEU A 113 10.01 10.65 -11.84
CA LEU A 113 10.66 9.45 -12.40
C LEU A 113 10.16 9.11 -13.81
N ASN A 114 9.16 9.83 -14.32
CA ASN A 114 8.41 9.48 -15.51
C ASN A 114 7.96 8.01 -15.45
N ALA A 115 7.25 7.68 -14.37
CA ALA A 115 6.82 6.33 -14.02
C ALA A 115 5.31 6.24 -13.94
N VAL A 116 4.74 5.14 -14.42
CA VAL A 116 3.34 4.79 -14.14
C VAL A 116 3.26 4.30 -12.70
N VAL A 117 2.49 4.96 -11.84
CA VAL A 117 2.30 4.51 -10.45
C VAL A 117 0.95 3.82 -10.33
N VAL A 118 0.96 2.59 -9.80
CA VAL A 118 -0.22 1.80 -9.49
C VAL A 118 -0.33 1.72 -7.97
N SER A 119 -1.14 2.57 -7.36
CA SER A 119 -1.37 2.54 -5.92
C SER A 119 -2.53 1.61 -5.60
N VAL A 120 -2.28 0.54 -4.85
CA VAL A 120 -3.22 -0.59 -4.71
C VAL A 120 -4.05 -0.49 -3.43
N ASN A 121 -5.38 -0.50 -3.58
CA ASN A 121 -6.35 -0.56 -2.48
C ASN A 121 -6.65 -2.02 -2.11
N TYR A 122 -5.69 -2.65 -1.45
CA TYR A 122 -5.83 -4.02 -0.98
C TYR A 122 -6.85 -4.14 0.17
N ARG A 123 -7.48 -5.30 0.29
CA ARG A 123 -8.50 -5.57 1.32
C ARG A 123 -7.95 -5.41 2.73
N LEU A 124 -8.67 -4.71 3.60
CA LEU A 124 -8.23 -4.42 4.97
C LEU A 124 -8.81 -5.38 6.01
N ALA A 125 -8.05 -5.62 7.07
CA ALA A 125 -8.51 -6.26 8.30
C ALA A 125 -9.35 -5.26 9.13
N PRO A 126 -10.28 -5.72 10.00
CA PRO A 126 -10.58 -7.11 10.34
C PRO A 126 -11.43 -7.95 9.35
N PRO A 127 -12.24 -7.40 8.41
CA PRO A 127 -13.08 -8.24 7.54
C PRO A 127 -12.27 -9.21 6.68
N HIS A 128 -11.10 -8.78 6.24
CA HIS A 128 -10.20 -9.58 5.43
C HIS A 128 -8.87 -9.75 6.16
N ARG A 129 -8.67 -10.92 6.74
CA ARG A 129 -7.41 -11.26 7.41
C ARG A 129 -6.39 -11.76 6.39
N PHE A 130 -5.13 -11.84 6.82
CA PHE A 130 -4.09 -12.52 6.05
C PHE A 130 -4.60 -13.91 5.57
N PRO A 131 -4.40 -14.28 4.29
CA PRO A 131 -3.51 -13.67 3.30
C PRO A 131 -4.14 -12.65 2.33
N ALA A 132 -5.36 -12.17 2.56
CA ALA A 132 -6.12 -11.38 1.58
C ALA A 132 -5.35 -10.16 1.02
N GLN A 133 -4.66 -9.40 1.90
CA GLN A 133 -3.85 -8.25 1.52
C GLN A 133 -2.76 -8.64 0.50
N PHE A 134 -2.07 -9.75 0.77
CA PHE A 134 -0.99 -10.25 -0.06
C PHE A 134 -1.52 -10.77 -1.39
N GLU A 135 -2.63 -11.50 -1.39
CA GLU A 135 -3.29 -11.99 -2.61
C GLU A 135 -3.66 -10.83 -3.54
N ASP A 136 -4.20 -9.73 -3.00
CA ASP A 136 -4.60 -8.56 -3.78
C ASP A 136 -3.39 -7.89 -4.43
N VAL A 137 -2.37 -7.51 -3.66
CA VAL A 137 -1.19 -6.84 -4.23
C VAL A 137 -0.42 -7.75 -5.18
N TYR A 138 -0.37 -9.06 -4.93
CA TYR A 138 0.32 -10.01 -5.79
C TYR A 138 -0.44 -10.26 -7.08
N SER A 139 -1.77 -10.39 -7.03
CA SER A 139 -2.62 -10.54 -8.23
C SER A 139 -2.55 -9.29 -9.12
N VAL A 140 -2.63 -8.09 -8.55
CA VAL A 140 -2.42 -6.83 -9.28
C VAL A 140 -1.04 -6.79 -9.92
N THR A 141 0.01 -7.18 -9.18
CA THR A 141 1.38 -7.23 -9.70
C THR A 141 1.49 -8.16 -10.91
N LYS A 142 0.97 -9.39 -10.80
CA LYS A 142 0.99 -10.35 -11.91
C LYS A 142 0.17 -9.88 -13.11
N PHE A 143 -0.98 -9.26 -12.87
CA PHE A 143 -1.83 -8.72 -13.93
C PHE A 143 -1.15 -7.57 -14.66
N PHE A 144 -0.56 -6.64 -13.92
CA PHE A 144 0.12 -5.47 -14.47
C PHE A 144 1.35 -5.85 -15.32
N LEU A 145 2.06 -6.92 -14.95
CA LEU A 145 3.23 -7.42 -15.67
C LEU A 145 2.89 -8.17 -16.98
N GLN A 146 1.62 -8.33 -17.35
CA GLN A 146 1.25 -8.92 -18.63
C GLN A 146 1.62 -7.98 -19.80
N ASP A 147 2.19 -8.52 -20.88
CA ASP A 147 2.65 -7.75 -22.05
C ASP A 147 1.61 -6.77 -22.60
N LYS A 148 0.33 -7.18 -22.60
CA LYS A 148 -0.78 -6.34 -23.05
C LYS A 148 -0.97 -5.10 -22.17
N VAL A 149 -0.87 -5.27 -20.85
CA VAL A 149 -1.04 -4.20 -19.87
C VAL A 149 0.17 -3.27 -19.89
N LEU A 150 1.38 -3.83 -19.93
CA LEU A 150 2.62 -3.06 -20.08
C LEU A 150 2.59 -2.20 -21.35
N SER A 151 2.18 -2.78 -22.48
CA SER A 151 2.04 -2.06 -23.76
C SER A 151 0.99 -0.94 -23.68
N GLN A 152 -0.15 -1.18 -23.03
CA GLN A 152 -1.21 -0.19 -22.85
C GLN A 152 -0.71 1.08 -22.15
N TYR A 153 0.15 0.92 -21.14
CA TYR A 153 0.72 2.05 -20.40
C TYR A 153 2.09 2.51 -20.93
N GLY A 154 2.60 1.84 -21.96
CA GLY A 154 3.93 2.07 -22.53
C GLY A 154 5.04 1.87 -21.51
N VAL A 155 4.95 0.83 -20.67
CA VAL A 155 5.91 0.51 -19.61
C VAL A 155 6.96 -0.47 -20.12
N ASP A 156 8.21 -0.24 -19.72
CA ASP A 156 9.32 -1.15 -19.96
C ASP A 156 9.31 -2.30 -18.94
N PRO A 157 9.17 -3.58 -19.37
CA PRO A 157 9.17 -4.72 -18.46
C PRO A 157 10.42 -4.82 -17.60
N ALA A 158 11.57 -4.32 -18.07
CA ALA A 158 12.82 -4.34 -17.32
C ALA A 158 12.91 -3.23 -16.25
N ARG A 159 11.92 -2.33 -16.17
CA ARG A 159 11.92 -1.17 -15.27
C ARG A 159 10.63 -1.03 -14.47
N VAL A 160 10.18 -2.16 -13.91
CA VAL A 160 9.07 -2.23 -12.95
C VAL A 160 9.60 -2.48 -11.54
N CYS A 161 9.12 -1.73 -10.56
CA CYS A 161 9.41 -1.98 -9.15
C CYS A 161 8.14 -2.04 -8.29
N VAL A 162 8.27 -2.68 -7.12
CA VAL A 162 7.27 -2.67 -6.05
C VAL A 162 7.80 -1.83 -4.89
N ALA A 163 6.95 -1.05 -4.25
CA ALA A 163 7.31 -0.18 -3.13
C ALA A 163 6.16 -0.08 -2.11
N GLY A 164 6.47 0.34 -0.89
CA GLY A 164 5.47 0.59 0.14
C GLY A 164 6.08 1.00 1.47
N ASP A 165 5.28 1.59 2.35
CA ASP A 165 5.67 1.99 3.70
C ASP A 165 5.05 1.09 4.76
N SER A 166 5.73 0.90 5.89
CA SER A 166 5.19 0.15 7.04
C SER A 166 4.63 -1.23 6.64
N ALA A 167 3.34 -1.49 6.87
CA ALA A 167 2.62 -2.69 6.45
C ALA A 167 2.67 -2.93 4.92
N GLY A 168 2.63 -1.87 4.12
CA GLY A 168 2.80 -1.93 2.67
C GLY A 168 4.24 -2.28 2.26
N GLY A 169 5.23 -1.84 3.03
CA GLY A 169 6.63 -2.25 2.86
C GLY A 169 6.84 -3.75 3.10
N ASN A 170 6.15 -4.31 4.10
CA ASN A 170 6.11 -5.76 4.31
C ASN A 170 5.52 -6.50 3.09
N LEU A 171 4.39 -6.01 2.56
CA LEU A 171 3.78 -6.56 1.35
C LEU A 171 4.71 -6.46 0.12
N ALA A 172 5.40 -5.32 -0.06
CA ALA A 172 6.35 -5.12 -1.16
C ALA A 172 7.50 -6.13 -1.10
N ALA A 173 8.08 -6.34 0.09
CA ALA A 173 9.11 -7.34 0.29
C ALA A 173 8.62 -8.77 0.02
N ALA A 174 7.39 -9.11 0.43
CA ALA A 174 6.79 -10.41 0.17
C ALA A 174 6.55 -10.65 -1.33
N VAL A 175 6.00 -9.65 -2.04
CA VAL A 175 5.78 -9.72 -3.49
C VAL A 175 7.09 -9.89 -4.24
N ALA A 176 8.12 -9.11 -3.89
CA ALA A 176 9.44 -9.23 -4.51
C ALA A 176 10.02 -10.64 -4.36
N GLN A 177 9.95 -11.22 -3.16
CA GLN A 177 10.41 -12.59 -2.89
C GLN A 177 9.60 -13.62 -3.69
N GLN A 178 8.28 -13.48 -3.74
CA GLN A 178 7.41 -14.41 -4.46
C GLN A 178 7.66 -14.36 -5.98
N SER A 179 7.80 -13.16 -6.54
CA SER A 179 8.09 -12.96 -7.96
C SER A 179 9.45 -13.54 -8.36
N ALA A 180 10.49 -13.36 -7.53
CA ALA A 180 11.80 -13.96 -7.76
C ALA A 180 11.74 -15.50 -7.76
N ARG A 181 10.99 -16.11 -6.84
CA ARG A 181 10.79 -17.57 -6.80
C ARG A 181 10.07 -18.09 -8.05
N CYS A 182 9.06 -17.38 -8.53
CA CYS A 182 8.36 -17.75 -9.75
C CYS A 182 9.27 -17.63 -10.98
N CYS A 183 10.16 -16.64 -11.05
CA CYS A 183 11.16 -16.55 -12.12
C CYS A 183 12.10 -17.76 -12.12
N CYS A 184 12.67 -18.12 -10.97
CA CYS A 184 13.51 -19.33 -10.84
C CYS A 184 12.75 -20.64 -11.13
N SER A 185 11.44 -20.68 -10.88
CA SER A 185 10.60 -21.83 -11.21
C SER A 185 10.18 -21.86 -12.68
N LEU A 186 10.09 -20.71 -13.34
CA LEU A 186 9.77 -20.58 -14.76
C LEU A 186 10.98 -20.90 -15.63
N GLU A 187 12.21 -20.52 -15.24
CA GLU A 187 13.43 -21.02 -15.91
C GLU A 187 13.50 -22.55 -15.88
N LYS A 188 13.11 -23.19 -14.77
CA LYS A 188 13.04 -24.66 -14.65
C LYS A 188 11.89 -25.32 -15.42
N LEU A 189 10.82 -24.59 -15.75
CA LEU A 189 9.67 -25.11 -16.50
C LEU A 189 9.71 -24.78 -18.00
N PHE A 190 10.46 -23.74 -18.39
CA PHE A 190 10.60 -23.29 -19.78
C PHE A 190 12.00 -23.52 -20.38
N GLY A 191 12.95 -24.07 -19.61
CA GLY A 191 14.20 -24.60 -20.15
C GLY A 191 15.00 -23.59 -20.98
N LEU A 192 15.34 -22.45 -20.37
CA LEU A 192 16.49 -21.66 -20.80
C LEU A 192 17.74 -22.14 -20.06
#